data_AF-A0A534NXN4-F1
#
_entry.id   AF-A0A534NXN4-F1
#
_cell.length_a   1.000
_cell.length_b   1.000
_cell.length_c   1.000
_cell.angle_alpha   90.00
_cell.angle_beta   90.00
_cell.angle_gamma   90.00
#
_symmetry.space_group_name_H-M   'P 1'
#
loop_
_entity.id
_entity.type
_entity.pdbx_description
1 polymer ?
#
loop_
_entity_poly.entity_id
_entity_poly.type
_entity_poly.pdbx_seq_one_letter_code
_entity_poly.pdbx_strand_id
1 'polypeptide(L)'
;MDLKGEAMRIVRRAAKGAAAMAFHYTGAEELLASVQRRAVGGRRVLILSYHRVVGNFDLEATRSLPTLNIAQETFKKHLETLAEDYDIVALDRALEVLDGKSRPSRDIAVVTFDDGYRDVYDHAFPVMRDMKVPGIVYVPSAFTGTNRRIAHDRLWSALVRMKDRRLGPVSVGVPGRFESMLIDAWEGAETPNKVLENLISNNPTPVLYDLAAVLEDRLGLSENDGPAGQLPMSWEMLREMGSHGIETGAHTAEHTVLTNQPLDEARREIAQCKSVLEKGVGRPVRHFAYCNGWYSAGVAQALKGEGFVSAATTEDLPNLPGVDPFALKRKVLWENSSAGILGVYSKAVTACTLNDTLGTLALTRRARRTSGHRATGRRRAPRPPTDSERECTRKASCVRRGRSSSPAGRRRCSASGSRCSSSGCSIRRRSASTSRCGWSRPAPSSCCRWGSPRASTTSFHGATGTAPPTSRSPSPR
;
A
#
# COMPACT_ATOMS: atom_id res chain seq x y z
N MET A 1 -19.44 -3.80 25.00
CA MET A 1 -18.02 -4.19 25.08
C MET A 1 -17.96 -5.69 25.16
N ASP A 2 -17.24 -6.34 24.25
CA ASP A 2 -17.04 -7.79 24.28
C ASP A 2 -15.95 -8.14 25.31
N LEU A 3 -16.36 -8.27 26.57
CA LEU A 3 -15.49 -8.62 27.70
C LEU A 3 -14.76 -9.95 27.50
N LYS A 4 -15.38 -10.89 26.77
CA LYS A 4 -14.80 -12.21 26.50
C LYS A 4 -13.66 -12.11 25.49
N GLY A 5 -13.85 -11.35 24.41
CA GLY A 5 -12.80 -11.08 23.42
C GLY A 5 -11.60 -10.34 24.01
N GLU A 6 -11.84 -9.40 24.91
CA GLU A 6 -10.79 -8.66 25.61
C GLU A 6 -9.99 -9.54 26.58
N ALA A 7 -10.68 -10.30 27.45
CA ALA A 7 -10.03 -11.26 28.34
C ALA A 7 -9.19 -12.28 27.55
N MET A 8 -9.70 -12.77 26.42
CA MET A 8 -8.97 -13.73 25.60
C MET A 8 -7.74 -13.16 24.90
N ARG A 9 -7.77 -11.87 24.55
CA ARG A 9 -6.60 -11.14 24.03
C ARG A 9 -5.52 -11.01 25.10
N ILE A 10 -5.89 -10.68 26.33
CA ILE A 10 -4.97 -10.55 27.47
C ILE A 10 -4.31 -11.89 27.78
N VAL A 11 -5.08 -12.98 27.86
CA VAL A 11 -4.53 -14.32 28.12
C VAL A 11 -3.57 -14.76 27.02
N ARG A 12 -3.92 -14.57 25.74
CA ARG A 12 -3.03 -14.88 24.62
C ARG A 12 -1.73 -14.07 24.67
N ARG A 13 -1.82 -12.78 25.01
CA ARG A 13 -0.65 -11.90 25.17
C ARG A 13 0.24 -12.38 26.32
N ALA A 14 -0.35 -12.72 27.47
CA ALA A 14 0.38 -13.23 28.62
C ALA A 14 1.10 -14.54 28.29
N ALA A 15 0.42 -15.49 27.64
CA ALA A 15 1.01 -16.75 27.20
C ALA A 15 2.16 -16.54 26.19
N LYS A 16 1.95 -15.69 25.17
CA LYS A 16 3.00 -15.32 24.19
C LYS A 16 4.20 -14.70 24.91
N GLY A 17 3.97 -13.77 25.83
CA GLY A 17 5.02 -13.07 26.57
C GLY A 17 5.83 -14.00 27.47
N ALA A 18 5.15 -14.86 28.24
CA ALA A 18 5.82 -15.83 29.11
C ALA A 18 6.65 -16.84 28.30
N ALA A 19 6.11 -17.35 27.19
CA ALA A 19 6.84 -18.25 26.30
C ALA A 19 8.08 -17.55 25.70
N ALA A 20 7.94 -16.31 25.22
CA ALA A 20 9.05 -15.55 24.67
C ALA A 20 10.14 -15.30 25.71
N MET A 21 9.78 -14.95 26.94
CA MET A 21 10.76 -14.80 28.03
C MET A 21 11.50 -16.11 28.31
N ALA A 22 10.80 -17.25 28.34
CA ALA A 22 11.42 -18.54 28.53
C ALA A 22 12.42 -18.86 27.41
N PHE A 23 12.06 -18.66 26.14
CA PHE A 23 12.96 -18.91 25.01
C PHE A 23 14.17 -17.97 25.00
N HIS A 24 13.97 -16.69 25.34
CA HIS A 24 15.01 -15.68 25.35
C HIS A 24 16.04 -15.94 26.44
N TYR A 25 15.60 -16.04 27.69
CA TYR A 25 16.53 -16.15 28.81
C TYR A 25 17.16 -17.54 28.96
N THR A 26 16.65 -18.56 28.26
CA THR A 26 17.31 -19.87 28.16
C THR A 26 18.26 -19.99 26.98
N GLY A 27 18.29 -19.01 26.06
CA GLY A 27 19.05 -19.08 24.80
C GLY A 27 18.46 -20.05 23.75
N ALA A 28 17.29 -20.63 24.03
CA ALA A 28 16.64 -21.57 23.12
C ALA A 28 16.23 -20.92 21.79
N GLU A 29 15.92 -19.62 21.78
CA GLU A 29 15.66 -18.88 20.53
C GLU A 29 16.91 -18.73 19.65
N GLU A 30 18.09 -18.53 20.23
CA GLU A 30 19.35 -18.43 19.49
C GLU A 30 19.74 -19.78 18.88
N LEU A 31 19.48 -20.86 19.63
CA LEU A 31 19.63 -22.22 19.15
C LEU A 31 18.71 -22.49 17.96
N LEU A 32 17.43 -22.10 18.05
CA LEU A 32 16.47 -22.24 16.95
C LEU A 32 16.88 -21.40 15.74
N ALA A 33 17.31 -20.16 15.95
CA ALA A 33 17.85 -19.31 14.89
C ALA A 33 19.08 -19.94 14.23
N SER A 34 19.95 -20.60 15.01
CA SER A 34 21.11 -21.34 14.50
C SER A 34 20.71 -22.53 13.63
N VAL A 35 19.71 -23.30 14.04
CA VAL A 35 19.16 -24.42 13.25
C VAL A 35 18.55 -23.90 11.96
N GLN A 36 17.76 -22.82 12.02
CA GLN A 36 17.19 -22.18 10.83
C GLN A 36 18.27 -21.71 9.86
N ARG A 37 19.34 -21.04 10.34
CA ARG A 37 20.50 -20.63 9.52
C ARG A 37 21.08 -21.81 8.72
N ARG A 38 21.30 -22.95 9.40
CA ARG A 38 21.79 -24.18 8.75
C ARG A 38 20.79 -24.70 7.71
N ALA A 39 19.50 -24.69 8.02
CA ALA A 39 18.46 -25.17 7.11
C ALA A 39 18.34 -24.34 5.82
N VAL A 40 18.66 -23.04 5.87
CA VAL A 40 18.62 -22.15 4.70
C VAL A 40 19.95 -22.06 3.95
N GLY A 41 20.94 -22.91 4.29
CA GLY A 41 22.21 -22.99 3.58
C GLY A 41 23.14 -21.79 3.79
N GLY A 42 22.93 -20.99 4.84
CA GLY A 42 23.75 -19.79 5.06
C GLY A 42 23.20 -18.82 6.10
N ARG A 43 23.28 -17.53 5.79
CA ARG A 43 22.79 -16.43 6.64
C ARG A 43 21.35 -16.08 6.27
N ARG A 44 20.60 -15.63 7.27
CA ARG A 44 19.20 -15.22 7.06
C ARG A 44 19.14 -13.84 6.44
N VAL A 45 18.17 -13.67 5.54
CA VAL A 45 17.78 -12.37 4.99
C VAL A 45 16.39 -12.04 5.49
N LEU A 46 16.34 -11.14 6.48
CA LEU A 46 15.09 -10.66 7.07
C LEU A 46 14.70 -9.33 6.43
N ILE A 47 13.48 -9.22 5.92
CA ILE A 47 12.96 -7.95 5.40
C ILE A 47 11.79 -7.56 6.29
N LEU A 48 11.93 -6.45 7.00
CA LEU A 48 10.92 -5.90 7.89
C LEU A 48 10.06 -4.88 7.14
N SER A 49 8.76 -4.88 7.43
CA SER A 49 7.82 -3.89 6.89
C SER A 49 7.11 -3.17 8.03
N TYR A 50 7.12 -1.85 7.96
CA TYR A 50 6.33 -0.94 8.78
C TYR A 50 5.46 -0.08 7.86
N HIS A 51 4.51 0.64 8.44
CA HIS A 51 3.70 1.61 7.68
C HIS A 51 3.86 3.00 8.31
N ARG A 52 3.40 3.18 9.55
CA ARG A 52 3.48 4.44 10.28
C ARG A 52 4.30 4.30 11.55
N VAL A 53 5.25 5.21 11.75
CA VAL A 53 5.96 5.39 13.04
C VAL A 53 5.44 6.68 13.66
N VAL A 54 4.76 6.59 14.80
CA VAL A 54 4.01 7.71 15.37
C VAL A 54 4.60 8.16 16.70
N GLY A 55 4.49 9.46 17.01
CA GLY A 55 4.96 9.99 18.30
C GLY A 55 4.11 9.55 19.51
N ASN A 56 2.81 9.27 19.32
CA ASN A 56 1.94 8.76 20.38
C ASN A 56 1.03 7.66 19.85
N PHE A 57 1.36 6.41 20.17
CA PHE A 57 0.60 5.25 19.68
C PHE A 57 -0.84 5.23 20.18
N ASP A 58 -1.09 5.47 21.46
CA ASP A 58 -2.44 5.37 22.04
C ASP A 58 -3.39 6.38 21.39
N LEU A 59 -2.93 7.61 21.15
CA LEU A 59 -3.70 8.62 20.45
C LEU A 59 -3.98 8.19 19.00
N GLU A 60 -2.94 7.81 18.25
CA GLU A 60 -3.07 7.47 16.83
C GLU A 60 -3.87 6.18 16.62
N ALA A 61 -3.83 5.23 17.55
CA ALA A 61 -4.66 4.03 17.53
C ALA A 61 -6.17 4.33 17.65
N THR A 62 -6.56 5.52 18.13
CA THR A 62 -7.97 5.96 18.10
C THR A 62 -8.36 6.64 16.79
N ARG A 63 -7.40 7.12 16.00
CA ARG A 63 -7.63 7.99 14.83
C ARG A 63 -7.31 7.33 13.49
N SER A 64 -6.47 6.29 13.48
CA SER A 64 -6.06 5.52 12.29
C SER A 64 -6.11 4.02 12.55
N LEU A 65 -5.81 3.20 11.54
CA LEU A 65 -5.66 1.75 11.73
C LEU A 65 -4.56 1.47 12.77
N PRO A 66 -4.87 0.85 13.92
CA PRO A 66 -3.87 0.55 14.94
C PRO A 66 -2.78 -0.42 14.45
N THR A 67 -3.14 -1.32 13.52
CA THR A 67 -2.23 -2.34 12.96
C THR A 67 -1.20 -1.78 12.00
N LEU A 68 -1.28 -0.50 11.64
CA LEU A 68 -0.28 0.20 10.83
C LEU A 68 0.69 1.02 11.68
N ASN A 69 0.36 1.24 12.96
CA ASN A 69 1.08 2.16 13.83
C ASN A 69 2.10 1.42 14.71
N ILE A 70 3.25 2.05 14.91
CA ILE A 70 4.21 1.73 15.96
C ILE A 70 4.72 3.03 16.59
N ALA A 71 4.87 3.08 17.91
CA ALA A 71 5.46 4.23 18.59
C ALA A 71 6.92 4.43 18.16
N GLN A 72 7.38 5.68 18.08
CA GLN A 72 8.76 6.01 17.75
C GLN A 72 9.75 5.33 18.70
N GLU A 73 9.46 5.28 20.00
CA GLU A 73 10.29 4.61 20.99
C GLU A 73 10.34 3.10 20.79
N THR A 74 9.19 2.48 20.47
CA THR A 74 9.10 1.04 20.19
C THR A 74 9.86 0.69 18.90
N PHE A 75 9.73 1.53 17.86
CA PHE A 75 10.49 1.39 16.62
C PHE A 75 12.00 1.50 16.85
N LYS A 76 12.47 2.48 17.64
CA LYS A 76 13.88 2.58 18.03
C LYS A 76 14.38 1.30 18.70
N LYS A 77 13.62 0.78 19.67
CA LYS A 77 13.97 -0.46 20.38
C LYS A 77 13.98 -1.69 19.46
N HIS A 78 13.14 -1.72 18.42
CA HIS A 78 13.24 -2.74 17.37
C HIS A 78 14.59 -2.67 16.66
N LEU A 79 15.03 -1.48 16.22
CA LEU A 79 16.32 -1.33 15.53
C LEU A 79 17.50 -1.66 16.45
N GLU A 80 17.46 -1.27 17.72
CA GLU A 80 18.48 -1.61 18.71
C GLU A 80 18.59 -3.13 18.89
N THR A 81 17.46 -3.81 19.09
CA THR A 81 17.45 -5.29 19.23
C THR A 81 17.90 -5.98 17.95
N LEU A 82 17.46 -5.47 16.79
CA LEU A 82 17.82 -6.02 15.49
C LEU A 82 19.33 -5.93 15.24
N ALA A 83 19.96 -4.82 15.61
CA ALA A 83 21.39 -4.58 15.42
C ALA A 83 22.29 -5.51 16.26
N GLU A 84 21.77 -6.12 17.34
CA GLU A 84 22.51 -7.09 18.16
C GLU A 84 22.88 -8.35 17.35
N ASP A 85 21.98 -8.81 16.48
CA ASP A 85 22.12 -10.07 15.73
C ASP A 85 22.29 -9.90 14.22
N TYR A 86 21.84 -8.77 13.67
CA TYR A 86 21.81 -8.51 12.24
C TYR A 86 22.66 -7.31 11.85
N ASP A 87 23.24 -7.38 10.65
CA ASP A 87 23.71 -6.19 9.94
C ASP A 87 22.52 -5.60 9.17
N ILE A 88 22.16 -4.36 9.46
CA ILE A 88 21.05 -3.69 8.77
C ILE A 88 21.59 -3.04 7.50
N VAL A 89 21.12 -3.49 6.34
CA VAL A 89 21.69 -3.17 5.03
C VAL A 89 20.63 -2.67 4.04
N ALA A 90 21.09 -2.03 2.97
CA ALA A 90 20.24 -1.66 1.83
C ALA A 90 19.68 -2.91 1.12
N LEU A 91 18.55 -2.76 0.42
CA LEU A 91 17.87 -3.88 -0.22
C LEU A 91 18.70 -4.52 -1.33
N ASP A 92 19.43 -3.74 -2.13
CA ASP A 92 20.33 -4.27 -3.16
C ASP A 92 21.38 -5.21 -2.57
N ARG A 93 21.92 -4.89 -1.38
CA ARG A 93 22.86 -5.77 -0.68
C ARG A 93 22.22 -7.09 -0.26
N ALA A 94 20.96 -7.06 0.17
CA ALA A 94 20.21 -8.27 0.48
C ALA A 94 19.96 -9.13 -0.76
N LEU A 95 19.69 -8.52 -1.91
CA LEU A 95 19.54 -9.22 -3.19
C LEU A 95 20.83 -9.93 -3.62
N GLU A 96 22.00 -9.32 -3.42
CA GLU A 96 23.29 -9.98 -3.69
C GLU A 96 23.52 -11.23 -2.85
N VAL A 97 23.04 -11.23 -1.60
CA VAL A 97 23.12 -12.40 -0.72
C VAL A 97 22.15 -13.49 -1.16
N LEU A 98 20.91 -13.12 -1.53
CA LEU A 98 19.90 -14.05 -2.03
C LEU A 98 20.29 -14.69 -3.38
N ASP A 99 21.01 -13.95 -4.22
CA ASP A 99 21.56 -14.43 -5.50
C ASP A 99 22.89 -15.19 -5.32
N GLY A 100 23.40 -15.32 -4.09
CA GLY A 100 24.62 -16.05 -3.78
C GLY A 100 25.93 -15.34 -4.18
N LYS A 101 25.85 -14.12 -4.71
CA LYS A 101 27.02 -13.26 -5.04
C LYS A 101 27.78 -12.82 -3.80
N SER A 102 27.14 -12.86 -2.64
CA SER A 102 27.72 -12.45 -1.37
C SER A 102 27.35 -13.38 -0.23
N ARG A 103 28.26 -13.52 0.74
CA ARG A 103 28.06 -14.32 1.96
C ARG A 103 28.47 -13.48 3.18
N PRO A 104 27.51 -12.84 3.87
CA PRO A 104 27.82 -12.00 5.01
C PRO A 104 28.28 -12.85 6.21
N SER A 105 29.05 -12.23 7.11
CA SER A 105 29.51 -12.88 8.35
C SER A 105 28.42 -12.94 9.42
N ARG A 106 27.40 -12.06 9.34
CA ARG A 106 26.23 -12.00 10.22
C ARG A 106 24.94 -12.18 9.42
N ASP A 107 23.82 -12.42 10.11
CA ASP A 107 22.51 -12.36 9.46
C ASP A 107 22.27 -10.92 8.99
N ILE A 108 21.47 -10.71 7.94
CA ILE A 108 21.21 -9.37 7.41
C ILE A 108 19.73 -9.02 7.46
N ALA A 109 19.46 -7.74 7.72
CA ALA A 109 18.11 -7.22 7.79
C ALA A 109 17.93 -5.99 6.89
N VAL A 110 16.73 -5.83 6.33
CA VAL A 110 16.32 -4.65 5.56
C VAL A 110 15.09 -4.04 6.22
N VAL A 111 15.10 -2.72 6.42
CA VAL A 111 13.97 -1.98 6.98
C VAL A 111 13.20 -1.32 5.85
N THR A 112 11.89 -1.60 5.76
CA THR A 112 11.01 -1.06 4.72
C THR A 112 9.78 -0.39 5.31
N PHE A 113 9.29 0.65 4.64
CA PHE A 113 8.05 1.35 4.96
C PHE A 113 7.14 1.39 3.75
N ASP A 114 5.85 1.18 3.94
CA ASP A 114 4.85 1.29 2.88
C ASP A 114 4.07 2.60 2.97
N ASP A 115 3.29 2.89 1.92
CA ASP A 115 2.31 3.99 1.80
C ASP A 115 2.84 5.42 1.75
N GLY A 116 4.13 5.65 2.03
CA GLY A 116 4.74 6.98 1.88
C GLY A 116 4.24 8.02 2.89
N TYR A 117 3.85 7.58 4.08
CA TYR A 117 3.35 8.43 5.16
C TYR A 117 4.39 9.42 5.68
N ARG A 118 3.95 10.65 5.96
CA ARG A 118 4.75 11.72 6.56
C ARG A 118 5.31 11.34 7.93
N ASP A 119 4.59 10.53 8.71
CA ASP A 119 5.07 9.97 9.97
C ASP A 119 6.43 9.27 9.86
N VAL A 120 6.71 8.62 8.72
CA VAL A 120 8.02 8.00 8.49
C VAL A 120 9.12 9.06 8.47
N TYR A 121 8.87 10.21 7.83
CA TYR A 121 9.81 11.33 7.83
C TYR A 121 9.90 12.01 9.21
N ASP A 122 8.76 12.25 9.87
CA ASP A 122 8.75 13.02 11.12
C ASP A 122 9.31 12.21 12.31
N HIS A 123 9.15 10.88 12.32
CA HIS A 123 9.48 10.03 13.48
C HIS A 123 10.46 8.89 13.20
N ALA A 124 10.37 8.20 12.06
CA ALA A 124 11.27 7.08 11.75
C ALA A 124 12.64 7.56 11.26
N PHE A 125 12.64 8.55 10.37
CA PHE A 125 13.82 9.06 9.70
C PHE A 125 14.88 9.62 10.67
N PRO A 126 14.53 10.44 11.70
CA PRO A 126 15.51 10.89 12.68
C PRO A 126 16.20 9.73 13.40
N VAL A 127 15.44 8.71 13.81
CA VAL A 127 15.99 7.52 14.48
C VAL A 127 16.94 6.77 13.56
N MET A 128 16.53 6.51 12.31
CA MET A 128 17.35 5.79 11.34
C MET A 128 18.62 6.58 10.97
N ARG A 129 18.51 7.89 10.78
CA ARG A 129 19.64 8.78 10.49
C ARG A 129 20.66 8.76 11.62
N ASP A 130 20.21 8.90 12.86
CA ASP A 130 21.09 8.92 14.04
C ASP A 130 21.79 7.56 14.24
N MET A 131 21.08 6.46 13.94
CA MET A 131 21.62 5.10 13.99
C MET A 131 22.37 4.68 12.71
N LYS A 132 22.41 5.53 11.66
CA LYS A 132 22.97 5.23 10.33
C LYS A 132 22.38 3.96 9.70
N VAL A 133 21.09 3.73 9.93
CA VAL A 133 20.36 2.57 9.41
C VAL A 133 19.80 2.91 8.02
N PRO A 134 20.18 2.16 6.96
CA PRO A 134 19.58 2.34 5.65
C PRO A 134 18.16 1.76 5.61
N GLY A 135 17.40 2.11 4.58
CA GLY A 135 16.10 1.51 4.35
C GLY A 135 15.47 1.92 3.03
N ILE A 136 14.19 1.60 2.89
CA ILE A 136 13.40 1.98 1.72
C ILE A 136 11.99 2.37 2.13
N VAL A 137 11.46 3.42 1.51
CA VAL A 137 10.04 3.78 1.59
C VAL A 137 9.38 3.58 0.24
N TYR A 138 8.35 2.75 0.20
CA TYR A 138 7.54 2.48 -0.98
C TYR A 138 6.39 3.48 -1.05
N VAL A 139 6.34 4.27 -2.12
CA VAL A 139 5.47 5.45 -2.20
C VAL A 139 4.44 5.30 -3.33
N PRO A 140 3.15 5.55 -3.05
CA PRO A 140 2.14 5.69 -4.09
C PRO A 140 2.23 7.08 -4.74
N SER A 141 2.68 7.10 -6.00
CA SER A 141 3.18 8.34 -6.63
C SER A 141 2.16 9.47 -6.79
N ALA A 142 0.87 9.15 -6.89
CA ALA A 142 -0.18 10.13 -7.13
C ALA A 142 -0.49 10.98 -5.88
N PHE A 143 -0.02 10.57 -4.70
CA PHE A 143 -0.28 11.28 -3.44
C PHE A 143 0.88 12.17 -3.04
N THR A 144 2.10 11.83 -3.43
CA THR A 144 3.32 12.54 -3.03
C THR A 144 3.23 14.05 -3.26
N GLY A 145 3.45 14.84 -2.20
CA GLY A 145 3.36 16.29 -2.24
C GLY A 145 1.94 16.87 -2.34
N THR A 146 0.90 16.06 -2.13
CA THR A 146 -0.50 16.51 -2.07
C THR A 146 -1.07 16.39 -0.65
N ASN A 147 -2.30 16.86 -0.44
CA ASN A 147 -3.04 16.63 0.81
C ASN A 147 -4.03 15.45 0.72
N ARG A 148 -3.97 14.66 -0.37
CA ARG A 148 -4.89 13.54 -0.57
C ARG A 148 -4.45 12.34 0.25
N ARG A 149 -5.42 11.63 0.81
CA ARG A 149 -5.23 10.38 1.57
C ARG A 149 -5.61 9.16 0.75
N ILE A 150 -4.92 8.06 1.00
CA ILE A 150 -5.22 6.77 0.37
C ILE A 150 -6.56 6.21 0.87
N ALA A 151 -7.18 5.36 0.05
CA ALA A 151 -8.56 4.94 0.24
C ALA A 151 -8.83 4.30 1.61
N HIS A 152 -7.91 3.46 2.09
CA HIS A 152 -8.13 2.75 3.35
C HIS A 152 -8.13 3.67 4.57
N ASP A 153 -7.37 4.77 4.55
CA ASP A 153 -7.36 5.75 5.64
C ASP A 153 -8.68 6.51 5.69
N ARG A 154 -9.15 6.95 4.52
CA ARG A 154 -10.44 7.64 4.37
C ARG A 154 -11.61 6.76 4.82
N LEU A 155 -11.63 5.52 4.33
CA LEU A 155 -12.64 4.53 4.72
C LEU A 155 -12.55 4.21 6.21
N TRP A 156 -11.35 4.11 6.79
CA TRP A 156 -11.21 3.88 8.22
C TRP A 156 -11.80 5.00 9.06
N SER A 157 -11.47 6.26 8.75
CA SER A 157 -12.05 7.42 9.44
C SER A 157 -13.58 7.42 9.37
N ALA A 158 -14.14 7.07 8.20
CA ALA A 158 -15.58 6.89 8.03
C ALA A 158 -16.14 5.77 8.92
N LEU A 159 -15.53 4.58 8.91
CA LEU A 159 -16.00 3.44 9.70
C LEU A 159 -15.90 3.68 11.21
N VAL A 160 -14.87 4.38 11.68
CA VAL A 160 -14.75 4.81 13.08
C VAL A 160 -15.86 5.80 13.42
N ARG A 161 -16.08 6.83 12.59
CA ARG A 161 -17.17 7.81 12.79
C ARG A 161 -18.55 7.15 12.81
N MET A 162 -18.80 6.16 11.95
CA MET A 162 -20.02 5.36 11.97
C MET A 162 -20.16 4.61 13.29
N LYS A 163 -19.11 3.93 13.75
CA LYS A 163 -19.10 3.20 15.03
C LYS A 163 -19.37 4.14 16.20
N ASP A 164 -18.72 5.30 16.25
CA ASP A 164 -18.89 6.29 17.33
C ASP A 164 -20.32 6.84 17.39
N ARG A 165 -20.93 7.05 16.22
CA ARG A 165 -22.34 7.45 16.07
C ARG A 165 -23.33 6.29 16.14
N ARG A 166 -22.85 5.05 16.34
CA ARG A 166 -23.65 3.81 16.36
C ARG A 166 -24.50 3.62 15.11
N LEU A 167 -23.97 4.00 13.95
CA LEU A 167 -24.62 3.87 12.65
C LEU A 167 -24.29 2.52 12.01
N GLY A 168 -25.32 1.83 11.53
CA GLY A 168 -25.17 0.65 10.67
C GLY A 168 -25.03 1.00 9.19
N PRO A 169 -24.81 0.00 8.32
CA PRO A 169 -24.57 0.20 6.88
C PRO A 169 -25.74 0.85 6.14
N VAL A 170 -26.99 0.62 6.58
CA VAL A 170 -28.19 1.26 6.01
C VAL A 170 -28.41 2.66 6.61
N SER A 171 -28.14 2.82 7.91
CA SER A 171 -28.44 4.06 8.65
C SER A 171 -27.59 5.26 8.22
N VAL A 172 -26.45 5.04 7.56
CA VAL A 172 -25.62 6.13 7.02
C VAL A 172 -26.20 6.76 5.75
N GLY A 173 -27.16 6.10 5.08
CA GLY A 173 -27.86 6.64 3.93
C GLY A 173 -26.98 6.79 2.67
N VAL A 174 -26.02 5.88 2.46
CA VAL A 174 -25.26 5.79 1.21
C VAL A 174 -26.19 5.34 0.07
N PRO A 175 -26.13 5.92 -1.14
CA PRO A 175 -27.09 5.60 -2.19
C PRO A 175 -26.71 4.37 -3.03
N GLY A 176 -27.73 3.62 -3.47
CA GLY A 176 -27.65 2.63 -4.54
C GLY A 176 -26.61 1.54 -4.30
N ARG A 177 -25.72 1.33 -5.29
CA ARG A 177 -24.71 0.25 -5.24
C ARG A 177 -23.80 0.30 -4.01
N PHE A 178 -23.58 1.49 -3.44
CA PHE A 178 -22.70 1.66 -2.28
C PHE A 178 -23.35 1.16 -0.99
N GLU A 179 -24.68 1.21 -0.89
CA GLU A 179 -25.40 0.60 0.23
C GLU A 179 -25.23 -0.91 0.23
N SER A 180 -25.49 -1.57 -0.91
CA SER A 180 -25.30 -3.02 -1.03
C SER A 180 -23.86 -3.42 -0.74
N MET A 181 -22.88 -2.69 -1.26
CA MET A 181 -21.46 -2.94 -1.02
C MET A 181 -21.08 -2.82 0.47
N LEU A 182 -21.65 -1.83 1.18
CA LEU A 182 -21.40 -1.62 2.59
C LEU A 182 -22.10 -2.69 3.47
N ILE A 183 -23.31 -3.12 3.09
CA ILE A 183 -24.02 -4.24 3.72
C ILE A 183 -23.21 -5.53 3.59
N ASP A 184 -22.78 -5.87 2.37
CA ASP A 184 -21.98 -7.07 2.11
C ASP A 184 -20.66 -7.05 2.89
N ALA A 185 -20.01 -5.89 3.00
CA ALA A 185 -18.80 -5.74 3.79
C ALA A 185 -19.03 -5.91 5.29
N TRP A 186 -20.23 -5.56 5.78
CA TRP A 186 -20.63 -5.70 7.19
C TRP A 186 -21.04 -7.12 7.56
N GLU A 187 -21.44 -7.93 6.59
CA GLU A 187 -21.86 -9.30 6.83
C GLU A 187 -20.75 -10.13 7.49
N GLY A 188 -21.02 -10.63 8.70
CA GLY A 188 -20.05 -11.39 9.50
C GLY A 188 -18.85 -10.57 10.01
N ALA A 189 -18.85 -9.25 9.86
CA ALA A 189 -17.78 -8.38 10.32
C ALA A 189 -18.07 -7.84 11.74
N GLU A 190 -17.32 -8.33 12.72
CA GLU A 190 -17.47 -7.92 14.13
C GLU A 190 -16.73 -6.62 14.47
N THR A 191 -15.86 -6.15 13.57
CA THR A 191 -15.01 -4.97 13.80
C THR A 191 -14.89 -4.10 12.55
N PRO A 192 -14.66 -2.78 12.70
CA PRO A 192 -14.37 -1.89 11.56
C PRO A 192 -13.21 -2.39 10.68
N ASN A 193 -12.20 -2.99 11.29
CA ASN A 193 -11.06 -3.55 10.54
C ASN A 193 -11.51 -4.68 9.61
N LYS A 194 -12.45 -5.52 10.07
CA LYS A 194 -12.97 -6.61 9.24
C LYS A 194 -13.84 -6.09 8.10
N VAL A 195 -14.63 -5.04 8.34
CA VAL A 195 -15.40 -4.35 7.28
C VAL A 195 -14.45 -3.79 6.22
N LEU A 196 -13.38 -3.10 6.66
CA LEU A 196 -12.38 -2.53 5.75
C LEU A 196 -11.66 -3.62 4.94
N GLU A 197 -11.23 -4.73 5.56
CA GLU A 197 -10.66 -5.88 4.86
C GLU A 197 -11.62 -6.39 3.77
N ASN A 198 -12.91 -6.52 4.08
CA ASN A 198 -13.92 -7.02 3.15
C ASN A 198 -14.13 -6.02 1.98
N LEU A 199 -14.14 -4.72 2.25
CA LEU A 199 -14.21 -3.69 1.21
C LEU A 199 -13.01 -3.78 0.25
N ILE A 200 -11.79 -3.79 0.77
CA ILE A 200 -10.56 -3.83 -0.04
C ILE A 200 -10.46 -5.14 -0.85
N SER A 201 -10.84 -6.27 -0.24
CA SER A 201 -10.68 -7.58 -0.87
C SER A 201 -11.61 -7.81 -2.07
N ASN A 202 -12.76 -7.14 -2.07
CA ASN A 202 -13.85 -7.46 -2.99
C ASN A 202 -14.12 -6.37 -4.02
N ASN A 203 -13.45 -5.22 -3.92
CA ASN A 203 -13.75 -4.07 -4.77
C ASN A 203 -12.50 -3.46 -5.42
N PRO A 204 -12.61 -2.93 -6.65
CA PRO A 204 -11.53 -2.16 -7.28
C PRO A 204 -11.26 -0.85 -6.54
N THR A 205 -9.99 -0.42 -6.50
CA THR A 205 -9.55 0.80 -5.80
C THR A 205 -10.32 2.07 -6.18
N PRO A 206 -10.63 2.37 -7.46
CA PRO A 206 -11.42 3.56 -7.81
C PRO A 206 -12.81 3.58 -7.15
N VAL A 207 -13.45 2.41 -7.02
CA VAL A 207 -14.76 2.28 -6.37
C VAL A 207 -14.67 2.55 -4.86
N LEU A 208 -13.53 2.21 -4.25
CA LEU A 208 -13.28 2.51 -2.84
C LEU A 208 -13.11 4.01 -2.59
N TYR A 209 -12.46 4.74 -3.50
CA TYR A 209 -12.38 6.20 -3.44
C TYR A 209 -13.75 6.86 -3.60
N ASP A 210 -14.59 6.37 -4.52
CA ASP A 210 -15.96 6.86 -4.66
C ASP A 210 -16.77 6.62 -3.38
N LEU A 211 -16.70 5.42 -2.80
CA LEU A 211 -17.39 5.10 -1.54
C LEU A 211 -16.90 6.00 -0.41
N ALA A 212 -15.58 6.21 -0.30
CA ALA A 212 -14.99 7.07 0.72
C ALA A 212 -15.55 8.49 0.63
N ALA A 213 -15.60 9.07 -0.58
CA ALA A 213 -16.16 10.41 -0.78
C ALA A 213 -17.63 10.51 -0.37
N VAL A 214 -18.45 9.50 -0.70
CA VAL A 214 -19.87 9.47 -0.29
C VAL A 214 -20.00 9.34 1.22
N LEU A 215 -19.21 8.48 1.87
CA LEU A 215 -19.25 8.31 3.32
C LEU A 215 -18.81 9.59 4.03
N GLU A 216 -17.77 10.25 3.54
CA GLU A 216 -17.28 11.51 4.10
C GLU A 216 -18.35 12.60 4.06
N ASP A 217 -19.04 12.76 2.92
CA ASP A 217 -20.18 13.68 2.78
C ASP A 217 -21.29 13.36 3.79
N ARG A 218 -21.71 12.09 3.88
CA ARG A 218 -22.78 11.66 4.80
C ARG A 218 -22.43 11.81 6.28
N LEU A 219 -21.16 11.68 6.62
CA LEU A 219 -20.69 11.68 8.00
C LEU A 219 -20.15 13.04 8.46
N GLY A 220 -20.10 14.03 7.56
CA GLY A 220 -19.50 15.33 7.81
C GLY A 220 -18.02 15.21 8.14
N LEU A 221 -17.28 14.44 7.33
CA LEU A 221 -15.83 14.33 7.41
C LEU A 221 -15.19 15.22 6.35
N SER A 222 -14.10 15.86 6.73
CA SER A 222 -13.23 16.67 5.90
C SER A 222 -11.84 16.06 5.81
N GLU A 223 -11.03 16.52 4.86
CA GLU A 223 -9.63 16.08 4.71
C GLU A 223 -8.78 16.31 5.97
N ASN A 224 -9.19 17.25 6.82
CA ASN A 224 -8.53 17.65 8.07
C ASN A 224 -8.91 16.77 9.28
N ASP A 225 -9.94 15.92 9.16
CA ASP A 225 -10.37 15.04 10.28
C ASP A 225 -9.40 13.85 10.51
N GLY A 226 -8.52 13.57 9.54
CA GLY A 226 -7.51 12.52 9.67
C GLY A 226 -6.20 13.02 10.33
N PRO A 227 -5.42 12.14 10.98
CA PRO A 227 -4.08 12.46 11.46
C PRO A 227 -3.19 13.16 10.44
N ALA A 228 -2.50 14.22 10.85
CA ALA A 228 -1.58 14.95 9.98
C ALA A 228 -0.44 14.05 9.46
N GLY A 229 0.01 13.09 10.28
CA GLY A 229 1.06 12.14 9.92
C GLY A 229 0.69 11.13 8.82
N GLN A 230 -0.60 10.90 8.59
CA GLN A 230 -1.10 10.10 7.45
C GLN A 230 -1.02 10.85 6.11
N LEU A 231 -0.70 12.15 6.10
CA LEU A 231 -0.48 12.86 4.84
C LEU A 231 0.74 12.27 4.13
N PRO A 232 0.75 12.26 2.79
CA PRO A 232 1.88 11.75 2.04
C PRO A 232 3.08 12.68 2.19
N MET A 233 4.29 12.11 2.16
CA MET A 233 5.52 12.89 2.15
C MET A 233 5.59 13.83 0.93
N SER A 234 6.32 14.94 1.10
CA SER A 234 6.68 15.83 -0.01
C SER A 234 7.85 15.27 -0.83
N TRP A 235 8.04 15.81 -2.03
CA TRP A 235 9.21 15.48 -2.86
C TRP A 235 10.54 15.88 -2.21
N GLU A 236 10.55 16.96 -1.42
CA GLU A 236 11.74 17.39 -0.68
C GLU A 236 12.10 16.41 0.43
N MET A 237 11.11 15.95 1.21
CA MET A 237 11.29 14.93 2.25
C MET A 237 11.90 13.65 1.67
N LEU A 238 11.36 13.15 0.54
CA LEU A 238 11.89 11.96 -0.11
C LEU A 238 13.32 12.15 -0.63
N ARG A 239 13.65 13.33 -1.17
CA ARG A 239 15.02 13.63 -1.63
C ARG A 239 16.01 13.69 -0.47
N GLU A 240 15.62 14.30 0.66
CA GLU A 240 16.45 14.38 1.88
C GLU A 240 16.66 13.00 2.52
N MET A 241 15.61 12.21 2.66
CA MET A 241 15.72 10.81 3.12
C MET A 241 16.66 10.01 2.20
N GLY A 242 16.52 10.22 0.90
CA GLY A 242 17.38 9.63 -0.12
C GLY A 242 18.85 10.02 -0.02
N SER A 243 19.22 11.20 0.48
CA SER A 243 20.63 11.57 0.69
C SER A 243 21.23 10.95 1.95
N HIS A 244 20.41 10.31 2.79
CA HIS A 244 20.79 9.69 4.06
C HIS A 244 20.61 8.16 4.05
N GLY A 245 20.55 7.55 2.86
CA GLY A 245 20.49 6.08 2.72
C GLY A 245 19.11 5.46 2.86
N ILE A 246 18.04 6.26 2.80
CA ILE A 246 16.66 5.75 2.72
C ILE A 246 16.15 5.92 1.29
N GLU A 247 16.11 4.83 0.55
CA GLU A 247 15.71 4.81 -0.85
C GLU A 247 14.21 5.01 -1.06
N THR A 248 13.82 5.49 -2.23
CA THR A 248 12.42 5.55 -2.66
C THR A 248 12.09 4.37 -3.57
N GLY A 249 11.13 3.56 -3.15
CA GLY A 249 10.53 2.48 -3.94
C GLY A 249 9.14 2.84 -4.44
N ALA A 250 8.62 2.04 -5.37
CA ALA A 250 7.28 2.22 -5.94
C ALA A 250 6.21 1.42 -5.19
N HIS A 251 5.02 2.04 -5.00
CA HIS A 251 3.85 1.40 -4.39
C HIS A 251 2.57 1.66 -5.19
N THR A 252 2.62 1.46 -6.51
CA THR A 252 1.59 1.83 -7.52
C THR A 252 1.35 3.35 -7.62
N ALA A 253 0.56 3.81 -8.60
CA ALA A 253 0.29 5.23 -8.73
C ALA A 253 -0.78 5.66 -7.72
N GLU A 254 -1.91 4.96 -7.69
CA GLU A 254 -3.09 5.34 -6.90
C GLU A 254 -3.35 4.48 -5.64
N HIS A 255 -2.33 3.73 -5.19
CA HIS A 255 -2.47 2.72 -4.12
C HIS A 255 -3.41 1.58 -4.53
N THR A 256 -3.20 1.10 -5.76
CA THR A 256 -4.08 0.13 -6.41
C THR A 256 -3.69 -1.30 -6.06
N VAL A 257 -4.64 -2.10 -5.57
CA VAL A 257 -4.45 -3.56 -5.44
C VAL A 257 -4.48 -4.18 -6.84
N LEU A 258 -3.30 -4.38 -7.43
CA LEU A 258 -3.14 -4.74 -8.85
C LEU A 258 -3.89 -6.01 -9.25
N THR A 259 -4.06 -6.98 -8.34
CA THR A 259 -4.79 -8.24 -8.60
C THR A 259 -6.32 -8.07 -8.65
N ASN A 260 -6.82 -6.90 -8.25
CA ASN A 260 -8.25 -6.56 -8.36
C ASN A 260 -8.56 -5.80 -9.66
N GLN A 261 -7.56 -5.60 -10.53
CA GLN A 261 -7.70 -4.88 -11.79
C GLN A 261 -7.38 -5.76 -13.00
N PRO A 262 -7.90 -5.41 -14.19
CA PRO A 262 -7.39 -5.95 -15.45
C PRO A 262 -5.88 -5.68 -15.60
N LEU A 263 -5.15 -6.62 -16.21
CA LEU A 263 -3.69 -6.54 -16.33
C LEU A 263 -3.19 -5.27 -17.04
N ASP A 264 -3.94 -4.75 -18.01
CA ASP A 264 -3.56 -3.51 -18.70
C ASP A 264 -3.67 -2.27 -17.82
N GLU A 265 -4.59 -2.25 -16.85
CA GLU A 265 -4.64 -1.21 -15.83
C GLU A 265 -3.47 -1.38 -14.86
N ALA A 266 -3.18 -2.62 -14.44
CA ALA A 266 -2.03 -2.88 -13.58
C ALA A 266 -0.70 -2.42 -14.22
N ARG A 267 -0.53 -2.61 -15.54
CA ARG A 267 0.63 -2.08 -16.29
C ARG A 267 0.70 -0.56 -16.24
N ARG A 268 -0.43 0.14 -16.45
CA ARG A 268 -0.48 1.61 -16.37
C ARG A 268 -0.10 2.12 -14.99
N GLU A 269 -0.68 1.54 -13.94
CA GLU A 269 -0.38 1.86 -12.54
C GLU A 269 1.11 1.73 -12.22
N ILE A 270 1.74 0.64 -12.69
CA ILE A 270 3.17 0.39 -12.50
C ILE A 270 4.01 1.44 -13.24
N ALA A 271 3.78 1.62 -14.53
CA ALA A 271 4.57 2.49 -15.38
C ALA A 271 4.46 3.97 -14.95
N GLN A 272 3.23 4.42 -14.64
CA GLN A 272 2.97 5.76 -14.15
C GLN A 272 3.67 6.00 -12.81
N CYS A 273 3.58 5.05 -11.88
CA CYS A 273 4.25 5.15 -10.58
C CYS A 273 5.76 5.36 -10.75
N LYS A 274 6.40 4.50 -11.54
CA LYS A 274 7.84 4.57 -11.79
C LYS A 274 8.23 5.92 -12.39
N SER A 275 7.55 6.31 -13.47
CA SER A 275 7.84 7.55 -14.19
C SER A 275 7.72 8.80 -13.31
N VAL A 276 6.65 8.90 -12.52
CA VAL A 276 6.41 10.04 -11.63
C VAL A 276 7.43 10.09 -10.50
N LEU A 277 7.73 8.95 -9.88
CA LEU A 277 8.71 8.89 -8.79
C LEU A 277 10.12 9.23 -9.29
N GLU A 278 10.60 8.61 -10.37
CA GLU A 278 11.93 8.87 -10.92
C GLU A 278 12.13 10.35 -11.26
N LYS A 279 11.09 10.98 -11.84
CA LYS A 279 11.09 12.42 -12.10
C LYS A 279 11.13 13.25 -10.81
N GLY A 280 10.37 12.87 -9.79
CA GLY A 280 10.25 13.63 -8.55
C GLY A 280 11.46 13.52 -7.61
N VAL A 281 12.08 12.34 -7.55
CA VAL A 281 13.28 12.10 -6.72
C VAL A 281 14.60 12.26 -7.48
N GLY A 282 14.57 12.34 -8.81
CA GLY A 282 15.73 12.55 -9.66
C GLY A 282 16.73 11.38 -9.70
N ARG A 283 16.26 10.17 -9.39
CA ARG A 283 17.08 8.94 -9.34
C ARG A 283 16.25 7.72 -9.79
N PRO A 284 16.88 6.64 -10.26
CA PRO A 284 16.17 5.43 -10.65
C PRO A 284 15.37 4.81 -9.51
N VAL A 285 14.16 4.33 -9.80
CA VAL A 285 13.32 3.61 -8.84
C VAL A 285 13.35 2.12 -9.20
N ARG A 286 14.08 1.36 -8.39
CA ARG A 286 14.46 -0.03 -8.68
C ARG A 286 13.57 -1.07 -8.03
N HIS A 287 12.92 -0.72 -6.92
CA HIS A 287 12.24 -1.67 -6.05
C HIS A 287 10.75 -1.33 -5.95
N PHE A 288 9.93 -2.37 -5.80
CA PHE A 288 8.48 -2.26 -5.73
C PHE A 288 7.93 -2.96 -4.48
N ALA A 289 6.80 -2.50 -3.94
CA ALA A 289 6.01 -3.27 -2.98
C ALA A 289 4.58 -3.41 -3.49
N TYR A 290 4.01 -4.61 -3.43
CA TYR A 290 2.62 -4.84 -3.83
C TYR A 290 1.67 -4.34 -2.75
N CYS A 291 0.66 -3.54 -3.10
CA CYS A 291 -0.43 -3.20 -2.18
C CYS A 291 -1.08 -4.50 -1.66
N ASN A 292 -1.31 -4.58 -0.34
CA ASN A 292 -1.71 -5.78 0.40
C ASN A 292 -0.77 -6.99 0.29
N GLY A 293 0.36 -6.88 -0.41
CA GLY A 293 1.25 -7.98 -0.75
C GLY A 293 0.70 -8.94 -1.81
N TRP A 294 -0.40 -8.59 -2.49
CA TRP A 294 -1.03 -9.46 -3.48
C TRP A 294 -0.44 -9.26 -4.87
N TYR A 295 -0.10 -10.36 -5.52
CA TYR A 295 0.54 -10.35 -6.83
C TYR A 295 0.05 -11.52 -7.70
N SER A 296 0.41 -11.47 -8.98
CA SER A 296 0.22 -12.58 -9.92
C SER A 296 1.42 -12.65 -10.85
N ALA A 297 1.60 -13.77 -11.55
CA ALA A 297 2.68 -13.92 -12.54
C ALA A 297 2.63 -12.82 -13.62
N GLY A 298 1.44 -12.44 -14.09
CA GLY A 298 1.27 -11.37 -15.07
C GLY A 298 1.70 -10.00 -14.54
N VAL A 299 1.39 -9.70 -13.28
CA VAL A 299 1.81 -8.45 -12.61
C VAL A 299 3.32 -8.43 -12.39
N ALA A 300 3.91 -9.53 -11.91
CA ALA A 300 5.36 -9.64 -11.75
C ALA A 300 6.10 -9.48 -13.10
N GLN A 301 5.54 -10.03 -14.19
CA GLN A 301 6.09 -9.84 -15.54
C GLN A 301 5.97 -8.39 -16.01
N ALA A 302 4.90 -7.68 -15.66
CA ALA A 302 4.76 -6.25 -15.96
C ALA A 302 5.85 -5.43 -15.25
N LEU A 303 6.12 -5.71 -13.97
CA LEU A 303 7.21 -5.06 -13.23
C LEU A 303 8.58 -5.31 -13.88
N LYS A 304 8.86 -6.56 -14.30
CA LYS A 304 10.09 -6.90 -15.04
C LYS A 304 10.19 -6.11 -16.35
N GLY A 305 9.09 -6.00 -17.11
CA GLY A 305 9.02 -5.24 -18.36
C GLY A 305 9.29 -3.75 -18.18
N GLU A 306 8.88 -3.17 -17.04
CA GLU A 306 9.14 -1.77 -16.67
C GLU A 306 10.53 -1.57 -16.05
N GLY A 307 11.36 -2.62 -15.94
CA GLY A 307 12.74 -2.55 -15.46
C GLY A 307 12.87 -2.39 -13.95
N PHE A 308 11.92 -2.87 -13.16
CA PHE A 308 12.13 -3.09 -11.72
C PHE A 308 13.13 -4.24 -11.51
N VAL A 309 13.81 -4.25 -10.36
CA VAL A 309 14.81 -5.26 -9.96
C VAL A 309 14.23 -6.23 -8.93
N SER A 310 13.35 -5.75 -8.06
CA SER A 310 12.68 -6.58 -7.06
C SER A 310 11.30 -6.07 -6.70
N ALA A 311 10.50 -6.95 -6.08
CA ALA A 311 9.19 -6.62 -5.54
C ALA A 311 8.90 -7.38 -4.24
N ALA A 312 8.37 -6.68 -3.24
CA ALA A 312 8.09 -7.20 -1.92
C ALA A 312 6.59 -7.49 -1.69
N THR A 313 6.32 -8.62 -1.05
CA THR A 313 4.98 -9.05 -0.60
C THR A 313 4.80 -8.81 0.90
N THR A 314 3.70 -9.26 1.48
CA THR A 314 3.43 -9.26 2.93
C THR A 314 3.43 -10.68 3.52
N GLU A 315 3.95 -11.65 2.75
CA GLU A 315 4.04 -13.04 3.19
C GLU A 315 5.15 -13.17 4.24
N ASP A 316 4.78 -13.54 5.46
CA ASP A 316 5.72 -13.77 6.56
C ASP A 316 6.33 -15.18 6.47
N LEU A 317 7.34 -15.29 5.59
CA LEU A 317 8.10 -16.51 5.33
C LEU A 317 9.60 -16.17 5.20
N PRO A 318 10.51 -17.15 5.36
CA PRO A 318 11.93 -16.93 5.12
C PRO A 318 12.23 -16.57 3.64
N ASN A 319 13.15 -15.64 3.42
CA ASN A 319 13.78 -15.45 2.10
C ASN A 319 14.97 -16.40 1.99
N LEU A 320 14.87 -17.38 1.09
CA LEU A 320 15.91 -18.39 0.84
C LEU A 320 16.78 -17.99 -0.37
N PRO A 321 18.04 -18.44 -0.44
CA PRO A 321 18.84 -18.30 -1.65
C PRO A 321 18.09 -18.80 -2.89
N GLY A 322 18.11 -18.04 -3.98
CA GLY A 322 17.39 -18.33 -5.21
C GLY A 322 15.88 -18.00 -5.19
N VAL A 323 15.38 -17.33 -4.15
CA VAL A 323 14.00 -16.80 -4.14
C VAL A 323 13.79 -15.84 -5.32
N ASP A 324 12.60 -15.88 -5.93
CA ASP A 324 12.24 -14.91 -6.96
C ASP A 324 12.31 -13.49 -6.38
N PRO A 325 13.17 -12.59 -6.90
CA PRO A 325 13.28 -11.22 -6.39
C PRO A 325 11.99 -10.42 -6.56
N PHE A 326 11.01 -10.88 -7.34
CA PHE A 326 9.69 -10.27 -7.47
C PHE A 326 8.64 -10.85 -6.50
N ALA A 327 9.05 -11.69 -5.56
CA ALA A 327 8.19 -12.26 -4.53
C ALA A 327 8.86 -12.26 -3.15
N LEU A 328 9.63 -11.22 -2.83
CA LEU A 328 10.36 -11.10 -1.56
C LEU A 328 9.39 -11.10 -0.37
N LYS A 329 9.72 -11.90 0.64
CA LYS A 329 8.91 -12.12 1.84
C LYS A 329 9.23 -11.06 2.89
N ARG A 330 8.20 -10.57 3.58
CA ARG A 330 8.35 -9.52 4.61
C ARG A 330 7.62 -9.88 5.88
N LYS A 331 8.26 -9.57 7.00
CA LYS A 331 7.63 -9.61 8.32
C LYS A 331 7.07 -8.22 8.64
N VAL A 332 5.73 -8.10 8.59
CA VAL A 332 5.04 -6.84 8.90
C VAL A 332 4.97 -6.66 10.41
N LEU A 333 5.52 -5.56 10.90
CA LEU A 333 5.61 -5.25 12.32
C LEU A 333 4.82 -3.98 12.65
N TRP A 334 4.20 -3.98 13.83
CA TRP A 334 3.45 -2.88 14.42
C TRP A 334 3.58 -2.96 15.95
N GLU A 335 3.00 -2.04 16.70
CA GLU A 335 3.20 -1.92 18.15
C GLU A 335 3.06 -3.25 18.92
N ASN A 336 1.97 -3.99 18.66
CA ASN A 336 1.71 -5.23 19.39
C ASN A 336 2.50 -6.44 18.87
N SER A 337 3.33 -6.29 17.82
CA SER A 337 4.26 -7.34 17.43
C SER A 337 5.28 -7.63 18.55
N SER A 338 5.66 -6.60 19.31
CA SER A 338 6.65 -6.61 20.39
C SER A 338 6.07 -6.48 21.80
N ALA A 339 4.75 -6.37 21.95
CA ALA A 339 4.13 -6.20 23.25
C ALA A 339 4.27 -7.46 24.13
N GLY A 340 4.81 -7.28 25.33
CA GLY A 340 4.93 -8.31 26.36
C GLY A 340 3.65 -8.48 27.18
N ILE A 341 3.78 -9.17 28.32
CA ILE A 341 2.67 -9.51 29.22
C ILE A 341 1.88 -8.25 29.64
N LEU A 342 2.59 -7.18 29.99
CA LEU A 342 2.02 -5.91 30.45
C LEU A 342 1.49 -5.02 29.32
N GLY A 343 1.61 -5.44 28.05
CA GLY A 343 1.18 -4.64 26.90
C GLY A 343 2.17 -3.56 26.46
N VAL A 344 3.31 -3.45 27.14
CA VAL A 344 4.43 -2.59 26.74
C VAL A 344 5.49 -3.39 25.98
N TYR A 345 6.41 -2.69 25.32
CA TYR A 345 7.55 -3.30 24.62
C TYR A 345 8.27 -4.36 25.48
N SER A 346 8.58 -5.50 24.85
CA SER A 346 9.40 -6.57 25.42
C SER A 346 10.51 -6.97 24.45
N LYS A 347 11.75 -6.91 24.94
CA LYS A 347 12.93 -7.37 24.18
C LYS A 347 12.83 -8.86 23.83
N ALA A 348 12.42 -9.70 24.78
CA ALA A 348 12.24 -11.14 24.56
C ALA A 348 11.20 -11.43 23.46
N VAL A 349 10.04 -10.76 23.49
CA VAL A 349 9.03 -10.91 22.43
C VAL A 349 9.57 -10.43 21.08
N THR A 350 10.33 -9.34 21.06
CA THR A 350 10.97 -8.79 19.86
C THR A 350 11.96 -9.80 19.28
N ALA A 351 12.92 -10.28 20.07
CA ALA A 351 13.94 -11.25 19.65
C ALA A 351 13.29 -12.53 19.10
N CYS A 352 12.34 -13.12 19.83
CA CYS A 352 11.56 -14.27 19.36
C CYS A 352 10.78 -14.00 18.06
N THR A 353 10.28 -12.77 17.87
CA THR A 353 9.55 -12.38 16.65
C THR A 353 10.49 -12.23 15.46
N LEU A 354 11.64 -11.56 15.65
CA LEU A 354 12.67 -11.40 14.62
C LEU A 354 13.28 -12.75 14.21
N ASN A 355 13.40 -13.68 15.15
CA ASN A 355 13.93 -15.02 14.91
C ASN A 355 12.88 -16.06 14.48
N ASP A 356 11.62 -15.65 14.31
CA ASP A 356 10.50 -16.54 13.97
C ASP A 356 10.36 -17.76 14.91
N THR A 357 10.79 -17.61 16.17
CA THR A 357 10.84 -18.67 17.19
C THR A 357 9.44 -19.22 17.46
N LEU A 358 8.48 -18.32 17.69
CA LEU A 358 7.09 -18.69 17.98
C LEU A 358 6.32 -19.13 16.73
N GLY A 359 6.77 -18.72 15.53
CA GLY A 359 6.22 -19.16 14.24
C GLY A 359 6.60 -20.61 13.93
N THR A 360 7.89 -20.93 14.15
CA THR A 360 8.46 -22.28 13.98
C THR A 360 7.80 -23.30 14.90
N LEU A 361 7.51 -22.91 16.14
CA LEU A 361 6.87 -23.79 17.13
C LEU A 361 5.34 -23.83 17.01
N ALA A 362 4.78 -23.23 15.95
CA ALA A 362 3.33 -23.10 15.70
C ALA A 362 2.53 -22.38 16.81
N LEU A 363 3.18 -21.79 17.82
CA LEU A 363 2.56 -21.03 18.92
C LEU A 363 1.84 -19.76 18.43
N THR A 364 2.10 -19.34 17.19
CA THR A 364 1.46 -18.18 16.53
C THR A 364 0.71 -18.53 15.24
N ARG A 365 0.76 -19.79 14.77
CA ARG A 365 0.14 -20.16 13.49
C ARG A 365 -1.36 -20.44 13.64
N ARG A 366 -2.18 -19.42 13.37
CA ARG A 366 -3.29 -19.59 12.42
C ARG A 366 -2.80 -19.10 11.08
N ALA A 367 -2.15 -19.98 10.32
CA ALA A 367 -1.86 -19.70 8.92
C ALA A 367 -3.19 -19.44 8.21
N ARG A 368 -3.53 -18.18 7.95
CA ARG A 368 -4.34 -17.86 6.78
C ARG A 368 -3.49 -18.35 5.60
N ARG A 369 -3.77 -19.57 5.11
CA ARG A 369 -3.47 -19.95 3.72
C ARG A 369 -4.30 -19.04 2.83
N THR A 370 -3.98 -17.75 2.77
CA THR A 370 -4.22 -16.98 1.57
C THR A 370 -3.09 -17.37 0.66
N SER A 371 -3.32 -18.38 -0.17
CA SER A 371 -2.48 -18.60 -1.33
C SER A 371 -2.31 -17.25 -2.01
N GLY A 372 -1.11 -16.66 -1.94
CA GLY A 372 -0.73 -15.48 -2.71
C GLY A 372 -0.87 -15.71 -4.21
N HIS A 373 -1.08 -16.96 -4.63
CA HIS A 373 -1.81 -17.30 -5.84
C HIS A 373 -3.33 -17.24 -5.58
N ARG A 374 -3.98 -16.16 -6.00
CA ARG A 374 -5.39 -16.28 -6.39
C ARG A 374 -5.41 -17.15 -7.63
N ALA A 375 -5.45 -18.48 -7.44
CA ALA A 375 -5.86 -19.39 -8.49
C ALA A 375 -7.14 -18.81 -9.07
N THR A 376 -7.18 -18.62 -10.39
CA THR A 376 -8.32 -18.07 -11.13
C THR A 376 -9.59 -18.76 -10.65
N GLY A 377 -10.27 -18.13 -9.69
CA GLY A 377 -11.50 -18.66 -9.12
C GLY A 377 -12.47 -18.74 -10.27
N ARG A 378 -12.98 -19.96 -10.54
CA ARG A 378 -14.12 -20.16 -11.44
C ARG A 378 -15.15 -19.10 -11.04
N ARG A 379 -15.38 -18.13 -11.91
CA ARG A 379 -16.60 -17.32 -11.86
C ARG A 379 -17.74 -18.31 -11.67
N ARG A 380 -18.58 -18.11 -10.64
CA ARG A 380 -19.91 -18.74 -10.66
C ARG A 380 -20.46 -18.45 -12.06
N ALA A 381 -20.76 -19.51 -12.80
CA ALA A 381 -21.36 -19.38 -14.11
C ALA A 381 -22.57 -18.45 -13.96
N PRO A 382 -22.78 -17.49 -14.89
CA PRO A 382 -24.02 -16.73 -14.92
C PRO A 382 -25.19 -17.73 -14.89
N ARG A 383 -26.25 -17.40 -14.14
CA ARG A 383 -27.49 -18.19 -14.19
C ARG A 383 -27.85 -18.40 -15.67
N PRO A 384 -28.25 -19.61 -16.09
CA PRO A 384 -28.69 -19.82 -17.45
C PRO A 384 -29.83 -18.84 -17.76
N PRO A 385 -29.83 -18.18 -18.92
CA PRO A 385 -30.85 -17.22 -19.27
C PRO A 385 -32.23 -17.87 -19.23
N THR A 386 -33.21 -17.15 -18.67
CA THR A 386 -34.62 -17.56 -18.69
C THR A 386 -35.11 -17.65 -20.14
N ASP A 387 -36.17 -18.41 -20.39
CA ASP A 387 -36.67 -18.62 -21.76
C ASP A 387 -37.04 -17.30 -22.46
N SER A 388 -37.39 -16.26 -21.69
CA SER A 388 -37.59 -14.89 -22.18
C SER A 388 -36.32 -14.20 -22.72
N GLU A 389 -35.14 -14.52 -22.20
CA GLU A 389 -33.85 -13.92 -22.61
C GLU A 389 -33.24 -14.64 -23.83
N ARG A 390 -33.57 -15.93 -24.02
CA ARG A 390 -33.15 -16.73 -25.19
C ARG A 390 -33.87 -16.32 -26.46
N GLU A 391 -35.10 -15.82 -26.35
CA GLU A 391 -35.89 -15.40 -27.50
C GLU A 391 -35.40 -14.05 -28.07
N CYS A 392 -34.86 -13.18 -27.21
CA CYS A 392 -34.32 -11.87 -27.60
C CYS A 392 -32.95 -11.99 -28.31
N THR A 393 -32.12 -12.96 -27.91
CA THR A 393 -30.79 -13.21 -28.50
C THR A 393 -30.84 -13.95 -29.84
N ARG A 394 -31.88 -14.76 -30.11
CA ARG A 394 -32.10 -15.39 -31.43
C ARG A 394 -32.52 -14.40 -32.53
N LYS A 395 -33.19 -13.29 -32.19
CA LYS A 395 -33.57 -12.25 -33.17
C LYS A 395 -32.40 -11.32 -33.55
N ALA A 396 -31.36 -11.22 -32.71
CA ALA A 396 -30.20 -10.35 -32.97
C ALA A 396 -29.06 -11.04 -33.77
N SER A 397 -29.02 -12.37 -33.83
CA SER A 397 -27.95 -13.13 -34.50
C SER A 397 -28.16 -13.39 -36.00
N CYS A 398 -29.34 -13.11 -36.55
CA CYS A 398 -29.62 -13.23 -37.99
C CYS A 398 -29.21 -12.01 -38.85
N VAL A 399 -28.68 -10.92 -38.27
CA VAL A 399 -28.37 -9.68 -39.03
C VAL A 399 -26.86 -9.45 -39.25
N ARG A 400 -25.98 -10.36 -38.83
CA ARG A 400 -24.52 -10.23 -39.06
C ARG A 400 -23.87 -11.58 -39.37
N ARG A 401 -23.97 -12.03 -40.63
CA ARG A 401 -23.02 -12.95 -41.28
C ARG A 401 -23.33 -13.07 -42.79
N GLY A 402 -22.33 -12.74 -43.63
CA GLY A 402 -22.35 -12.88 -45.11
C GLY A 402 -21.75 -11.64 -45.79
N ARG A 403 -20.45 -11.35 -45.65
CA ARG A 403 -19.28 -11.77 -46.46
C ARG A 403 -19.27 -11.30 -47.93
N SER A 404 -18.13 -10.69 -48.27
CA SER A 404 -17.64 -10.21 -49.56
C SER A 404 -17.09 -11.34 -50.45
N SER A 405 -17.34 -11.26 -51.77
CA SER A 405 -16.42 -11.57 -52.89
C SER A 405 -17.15 -11.37 -54.25
N SER A 406 -16.38 -11.12 -55.30
CA SER A 406 -16.71 -10.38 -56.54
C SER A 406 -17.24 -11.29 -57.70
N PRO A 407 -17.36 -10.86 -58.99
CA PRO A 407 -18.66 -10.74 -59.66
C PRO A 407 -18.84 -11.64 -60.92
N ALA A 408 -20.07 -12.05 -61.21
CA ALA A 408 -20.49 -12.48 -62.56
C ALA A 408 -22.02 -12.56 -62.66
N GLY A 409 -22.56 -12.20 -63.82
CA GLY A 409 -23.88 -12.69 -64.26
C GLY A 409 -25.04 -11.70 -64.21
N ARG A 410 -25.35 -11.14 -65.39
CA ARG A 410 -26.60 -10.44 -65.71
C ARG A 410 -27.83 -11.32 -65.41
N ARG A 411 -28.91 -10.75 -64.89
CA ARG A 411 -30.29 -10.81 -65.46
C ARG A 411 -31.30 -10.01 -64.62
N ARG A 412 -32.33 -9.52 -65.33
CA ARG A 412 -33.36 -8.54 -64.96
C ARG A 412 -34.58 -9.16 -64.25
N CYS A 413 -35.44 -8.24 -63.77
CA CYS A 413 -36.89 -8.36 -63.51
C CYS A 413 -37.28 -9.12 -62.24
N SER A 414 -38.35 -8.80 -61.48
CA SER A 414 -39.43 -7.82 -61.58
C SER A 414 -40.17 -7.75 -60.23
N ALA A 415 -40.99 -6.72 -60.06
CA ALA A 415 -41.74 -6.35 -58.87
C ALA A 415 -42.93 -7.27 -58.52
N SER A 416 -43.23 -7.36 -57.21
CA SER A 416 -44.56 -7.48 -56.58
C SER A 416 -44.30 -7.62 -55.06
N GLY A 417 -44.83 -6.86 -54.11
CA GLY A 417 -46.12 -6.21 -54.04
C GLY A 417 -47.02 -6.99 -53.07
N SER A 418 -46.93 -6.75 -51.76
CA SER A 418 -48.08 -6.85 -50.84
C SER A 418 -47.74 -6.29 -49.45
N ARG A 419 -48.66 -5.46 -48.96
CA ARG A 419 -48.67 -4.84 -47.64
C ARG A 419 -49.25 -5.84 -46.64
N CYS A 420 -48.75 -5.87 -45.41
CA CYS A 420 -49.55 -6.19 -44.24
C CYS A 420 -49.17 -5.25 -43.09
N SER A 421 -50.20 -4.71 -42.48
CA SER A 421 -50.25 -3.59 -41.53
C SER A 421 -50.14 -4.04 -40.07
N SER A 422 -49.81 -3.07 -39.20
CA SER A 422 -49.96 -3.03 -37.73
C SER A 422 -49.15 -4.05 -36.92
N SER A 423 -48.44 -3.72 -35.83
CA SER A 423 -48.52 -2.56 -34.93
C SER A 423 -47.32 -2.57 -33.98
N GLY A 424 -46.77 -1.38 -33.70
CA GLY A 424 -46.20 -0.99 -32.40
C GLY A 424 -44.88 -1.63 -31.93
N CYS A 425 -43.75 -1.02 -32.29
CA CYS A 425 -42.71 -0.70 -31.30
C CYS A 425 -41.75 0.36 -31.86
N SER A 426 -41.79 1.56 -31.29
CA SER A 426 -41.00 2.72 -31.72
C SER A 426 -39.53 2.57 -31.31
N ILE A 427 -38.66 2.24 -32.27
CA ILE A 427 -37.21 2.47 -32.14
C ILE A 427 -36.88 3.74 -32.93
N ARG A 428 -36.70 4.86 -32.23
CA ARG A 428 -36.05 6.05 -32.82
C ARG A 428 -34.55 5.75 -32.96
N ARG A 429 -34.12 5.50 -34.20
CA ARG A 429 -32.76 5.79 -34.67
C ARG A 429 -32.83 6.94 -35.67
N ARG A 430 -32.01 7.96 -35.44
CA ARG A 430 -31.34 8.88 -36.38
C ARG A 430 -30.77 10.00 -35.50
N SER A 431 -29.60 10.56 -35.73
CA SER A 431 -28.69 10.47 -36.88
C SER A 431 -27.35 11.08 -36.45
N ALA A 432 -26.27 10.51 -36.96
CA ALA A 432 -24.98 11.18 -37.02
C ALA A 432 -25.13 12.46 -37.87
N SER A 433 -24.54 13.56 -37.40
CA SER A 433 -24.09 14.63 -38.27
C SER A 433 -22.64 14.95 -37.92
N THR A 434 -21.83 14.87 -38.96
CA THR A 434 -20.43 15.24 -39.04
C THR A 434 -20.26 16.75 -38.97
N SER A 435 -19.33 17.26 -38.16
CA SER A 435 -18.52 18.42 -38.55
C SER A 435 -17.29 18.63 -37.65
N ARG A 436 -16.13 18.40 -38.29
CA ARG A 436 -14.89 19.18 -38.27
C ARG A 436 -14.24 19.61 -36.94
N CYS A 437 -13.02 19.09 -36.82
CA CYS A 437 -11.80 19.67 -36.25
C CYS A 437 -11.80 21.19 -36.07
N GLY A 438 -11.44 21.62 -34.86
CA GLY A 438 -10.94 22.96 -34.56
C GLY A 438 -10.03 22.87 -33.35
N TRP A 439 -8.71 22.88 -33.59
CA TRP A 439 -7.70 23.08 -32.56
C TRP A 439 -7.82 24.50 -32.02
N SER A 440 -7.98 24.66 -30.71
CA SER A 440 -7.79 25.95 -30.01
C SER A 440 -6.55 25.84 -29.12
N ARG A 441 -5.42 26.31 -29.65
CA ARG A 441 -4.27 26.75 -28.85
C ARG A 441 -4.62 28.06 -28.13
N PRO A 442 -4.06 28.31 -26.94
CA PRO A 442 -4.26 29.57 -26.22
C PRO A 442 -3.45 30.69 -26.86
N ALA A 443 -4.04 31.89 -26.96
CA ALA A 443 -3.34 33.11 -27.33
C ALA A 443 -2.73 33.81 -26.10
N PRO A 444 -1.63 34.57 -26.26
CA PRO A 444 -0.78 35.03 -25.17
C PRO A 444 -1.11 36.47 -24.74
N SER A 445 -0.86 36.81 -23.48
CA SER A 445 -0.75 38.21 -23.03
C SER A 445 0.69 38.51 -22.58
N SER A 446 1.30 39.39 -23.38
CA SER A 446 2.44 40.30 -23.18
C SER A 446 2.89 40.55 -21.73
N CYS A 447 4.17 40.37 -21.42
CA CYS A 447 5.25 41.37 -21.55
C CYS A 447 5.04 42.67 -20.76
N CYS A 448 5.72 42.79 -19.62
CA CYS A 448 6.26 44.05 -19.11
C CYS A 448 7.73 43.81 -18.70
N ARG A 449 8.64 44.58 -19.29
CA ARG A 449 10.09 44.51 -19.14
C ARG A 449 10.54 45.76 -18.38
N TRP A 450 11.37 45.54 -17.35
CA TRP A 450 12.48 46.37 -16.85
C TRP A 450 12.28 47.87 -16.55
N GLY A 451 12.70 48.25 -15.34
CA GLY A 451 13.09 49.62 -14.99
C GLY A 451 13.42 49.78 -13.50
N SER A 452 14.69 49.68 -13.13
CA SER A 452 15.21 50.28 -11.88
C SER A 452 15.26 51.81 -12.03
N PRO A 453 15.18 52.55 -10.92
CA PRO A 453 16.35 53.35 -10.54
C PRO A 453 16.65 53.37 -9.03
N ARG A 454 17.80 53.98 -8.74
CA ARG A 454 18.67 53.95 -7.55
C ARG A 454 18.18 54.80 -6.35
N ALA A 455 18.69 54.38 -5.18
CA ALA A 455 19.35 55.13 -4.08
C ALA A 455 18.69 56.36 -3.41
N SER A 456 18.60 56.30 -2.07
CA SER A 456 19.25 57.21 -1.09
C SER A 456 18.78 56.87 0.34
N THR A 457 19.61 56.24 1.17
CA THR A 457 20.27 56.81 2.38
C THR A 457 19.35 57.34 3.49
N THR A 458 19.35 56.65 4.64
CA THR A 458 19.68 57.26 5.94
C THR A 458 20.10 56.17 6.94
N SER A 459 21.31 56.36 7.46
CA SER A 459 22.01 55.65 8.52
C SER A 459 21.63 56.16 9.91
N PHE A 460 21.72 55.34 10.96
CA PHE A 460 22.31 55.74 12.25
C PHE A 460 22.81 54.52 13.05
N HIS A 461 23.94 54.73 13.75
CA HIS A 461 24.88 53.85 14.47
C HIS A 461 24.29 52.87 15.52
N GLY A 462 24.86 51.69 15.80
CA GLY A 462 26.15 51.37 16.50
C GLY A 462 25.80 50.88 17.94
N ALA A 463 26.35 49.84 18.57
CA ALA A 463 27.72 49.35 18.63
C ALA A 463 27.83 47.94 19.30
N THR A 464 28.90 47.20 18.94
CA THR A 464 29.80 46.30 19.75
C THR A 464 29.20 45.15 20.59
N GLY A 465 29.51 43.86 20.35
CA GLY A 465 30.79 43.16 20.68
C GLY A 465 30.54 42.30 21.95
N THR A 466 30.88 41.03 22.13
CA THR A 466 32.03 40.18 21.75
C THR A 466 31.73 38.72 22.15
N ALA A 467 32.34 37.75 21.45
CA ALA A 467 32.52 36.34 21.87
C ALA A 467 34.05 36.04 21.91
N PRO A 468 34.51 34.77 22.08
CA PRO A 468 34.65 33.94 23.29
C PRO A 468 36.16 33.63 23.56
N PRO A 469 36.59 32.59 24.34
CA PRO A 469 36.73 31.24 23.74
C PRO A 469 36.68 30.01 24.68
N THR A 470 36.72 28.87 23.99
CA THR A 470 36.88 27.43 24.31
C THR A 470 37.79 26.97 25.45
N SER A 471 37.49 25.80 26.06
CA SER A 471 38.43 24.65 26.14
C SER A 471 37.83 23.33 26.68
N ARG A 472 38.04 22.27 25.89
CA ARG A 472 38.24 20.82 26.11
C ARG A 472 38.33 20.21 27.53
N SER A 473 37.81 18.97 27.60
CA SER A 473 37.92 17.89 28.60
C SER A 473 39.36 17.27 28.65
N PRO A 474 39.75 16.39 29.62
CA PRO A 474 39.16 15.08 29.96
C PRO A 474 39.12 14.65 31.46
N SER A 475 38.37 13.57 31.72
CA SER A 475 38.35 12.66 32.90
C SER A 475 39.75 12.11 33.30
N PRO A 476 39.99 11.41 34.45
CA PRO A 476 39.07 10.51 35.18
C PRO A 476 39.16 10.43 36.74
N ARG A 477 38.10 9.92 37.38
CA ARG A 477 38.08 8.83 38.36
C ARG A 477 36.65 8.45 38.71
#